data_AF-A0A1L5KX16-F1
#
_entry.id   AF-A0A1L5KX16-F1
#
_cell.length_a   1.000
_cell.length_b   1.000
_cell.length_c   1.000
_cell.angle_alpha   90.00
_cell.angle_beta   90.00
_cell.angle_gamma   90.00
#
_symmetry.space_group_name_H-M   'P 1'
#
loop_
_entity.id
_entity.type
_entity.pdbx_description
1 polymer ?
#
loop_
_entity_poly.entity_id
_entity_poly.type
_entity_poly.pdbx_seq_one_letter_code
_entity_poly.pdbx_strand_id
1 'polypeptide(L)'
;MNRSKLKLTTILALTAFTVAVIPVCLQRKSANAASKYTYKKGFTYGKISPNIEKRITGKSYRKNKNVKLSDLRYVQVLHYGFDGKVKEGELIVNKKIAKKTVKVFYALYQKRYRIERMRLIDDYGANDEKSMAANNTSAFNYRVISGTTKLSNHSYGMAIDINPRINPWVKGNKVSPANGKVYKQRKTSKCKGKYKRYMIHKNDTAYKIFKKYGFSWGGEWRSSKDYQHFEVNK
;
A
#
# COMPACT_ATOMS: atom_id res chain seq x y z
N MET A 1 55.69 -73.53 -53.72
CA MET A 1 54.60 -73.44 -54.72
C MET A 1 53.39 -72.75 -54.10
N ASN A 2 52.91 -71.71 -54.79
CA ASN A 2 51.55 -71.13 -54.81
C ASN A 2 50.79 -70.69 -53.53
N ARG A 3 50.71 -69.35 -53.41
CA ARG A 3 49.52 -68.47 -53.41
C ARG A 3 48.33 -68.72 -52.46
N SER A 4 47.92 -67.58 -51.86
CA SER A 4 46.55 -67.06 -51.61
C SER A 4 46.13 -67.07 -50.14
N LYS A 5 45.40 -66.09 -49.58
CA LYS A 5 44.93 -64.74 -49.96
C LYS A 5 44.49 -64.05 -48.65
N LEU A 6 44.65 -62.74 -48.59
CA LEU A 6 44.13 -61.82 -47.56
C LEU A 6 42.64 -62.03 -47.22
N LYS A 7 42.23 -61.82 -45.95
CA LYS A 7 41.17 -60.86 -45.59
C LYS A 7 41.36 -60.27 -44.20
N LEU A 8 41.30 -58.95 -44.20
CA LEU A 8 41.29 -57.98 -43.12
C LEU A 8 40.01 -58.11 -42.28
N THR A 9 40.07 -57.89 -40.97
CA THR A 9 38.99 -57.17 -40.26
C THR A 9 39.50 -56.58 -38.96
N THR A 10 39.75 -55.29 -39.02
CA THR A 10 39.96 -54.36 -37.92
C THR A 10 38.68 -54.30 -37.07
N ILE A 11 38.78 -54.48 -35.75
CA ILE A 11 37.75 -54.04 -34.81
C ILE A 11 38.37 -53.01 -33.88
N LEU A 12 38.14 -51.73 -34.21
CA LEU A 12 38.22 -50.62 -33.27
C LEU A 12 37.06 -50.80 -32.27
N ALA A 13 37.36 -51.08 -31.01
CA ALA A 13 36.40 -50.87 -29.93
C ALA A 13 36.69 -49.50 -29.30
N LEU A 14 35.86 -48.51 -29.67
CA LEU A 14 35.86 -47.17 -29.08
C LEU A 14 35.70 -47.27 -27.57
N THR A 15 36.64 -46.70 -26.83
CA THR A 15 36.44 -46.28 -25.44
C THR A 15 35.36 -45.18 -25.44
N ALA A 16 34.16 -45.51 -24.97
CA ALA A 16 33.11 -44.54 -24.75
C ALA A 16 33.50 -43.62 -23.59
N PHE A 17 34.09 -42.46 -23.89
CA PHE A 17 34.12 -41.33 -22.98
C PHE A 17 32.68 -40.81 -22.88
N THR A 18 31.95 -41.26 -21.87
CA THR A 18 30.69 -40.63 -21.48
C THR A 18 31.03 -39.26 -20.90
N VAL A 19 31.03 -38.24 -21.75
CA VAL A 19 30.93 -36.86 -21.30
C VAL A 19 29.54 -36.72 -20.70
N ALA A 20 29.46 -36.79 -19.37
CA ALA A 20 28.27 -36.40 -18.65
C ALA A 20 28.03 -34.92 -18.91
N VAL A 21 27.21 -34.61 -19.92
CA VAL A 21 26.66 -33.28 -20.12
C VAL A 21 25.68 -33.09 -18.98
N ILE A 22 26.18 -32.55 -17.87
CA ILE A 22 25.32 -32.04 -16.80
C ILE A 22 24.45 -30.98 -17.48
N PRO A 23 23.12 -31.16 -17.56
CA PRO A 23 22.28 -30.04 -17.92
C PRO A 23 22.41 -29.09 -16.75
N VAL A 24 23.23 -28.05 -16.92
CA VAL A 24 23.18 -26.87 -16.07
C VAL A 24 21.84 -26.23 -16.40
N CYS A 25 20.78 -26.78 -15.83
CA CYS A 25 19.55 -26.07 -15.62
C CYS A 25 19.95 -24.93 -14.69
N LEU A 26 20.34 -23.79 -15.28
CA LEU A 26 20.36 -22.52 -14.60
C LEU A 26 18.94 -22.33 -14.05
N GLN A 27 18.73 -22.74 -12.79
CA GLN A 27 17.77 -22.08 -11.94
C GLN A 27 18.25 -20.64 -11.85
N ARG A 28 17.81 -19.80 -12.79
CA ARG A 28 17.67 -18.37 -12.56
C ARG A 28 16.71 -18.24 -11.39
N LYS A 29 17.22 -18.35 -10.17
CA LYS A 29 16.57 -17.77 -8.99
C LYS A 29 16.25 -16.34 -9.41
N SER A 30 14.97 -16.05 -9.56
CA SER A 30 14.48 -14.74 -9.95
C SER A 30 15.11 -13.70 -9.02
N ALA A 31 16.13 -13.01 -9.52
CA ALA A 31 16.75 -11.88 -8.86
C ALA A 31 15.77 -10.71 -9.01
N ASN A 32 14.74 -10.66 -8.15
CA ASN A 32 14.01 -9.43 -7.78
C ASN A 32 12.83 -9.67 -6.82
N ALA A 33 12.93 -10.62 -5.88
CA ALA A 33 12.05 -10.57 -4.71
C ALA A 33 12.51 -9.41 -3.81
N ALA A 34 12.01 -8.20 -4.09
CA ALA A 34 12.13 -7.05 -3.20
C ALA A 34 11.85 -7.51 -1.76
N SER A 35 12.78 -7.29 -0.83
CA SER A 35 12.73 -7.79 0.56
C SER A 35 11.35 -7.50 1.18
N LYS A 36 10.50 -8.52 1.23
CA LYS A 36 9.12 -8.45 1.72
C LYS A 36 9.12 -8.96 3.16
N TYR A 37 8.74 -8.10 4.08
CA TYR A 37 8.61 -8.40 5.49
C TYR A 37 7.17 -8.79 5.79
N THR A 38 6.99 -9.95 6.43
CA THR A 38 5.68 -10.43 6.88
C THR A 38 5.56 -10.22 8.38
N TYR A 39 4.62 -9.37 8.80
CA TYR A 39 4.29 -9.22 10.22
C TYR A 39 3.35 -10.33 10.69
N LYS A 40 2.31 -10.60 9.90
CA LYS A 40 1.35 -11.71 10.04
C LYS A 40 0.85 -12.11 8.64
N LYS A 41 0.24 -13.29 8.51
CA LYS A 41 -0.38 -13.72 7.24
C LYS A 41 -1.37 -12.65 6.75
N GLY A 42 -1.17 -12.13 5.53
CA GLY A 42 -1.97 -11.04 4.97
C GLY A 42 -1.55 -9.62 5.40
N PHE A 43 -0.48 -9.46 6.18
CA PHE A 43 0.02 -8.16 6.66
C PHE A 43 1.52 -8.05 6.40
N THR A 44 1.87 -7.42 5.29
CA THR A 44 3.24 -7.38 4.78
C THR A 44 3.63 -5.98 4.32
N TYR A 45 4.94 -5.70 4.30
CA TYR A 45 5.47 -4.52 3.66
C TYR A 45 6.84 -4.80 3.03
N GLY A 46 7.19 -4.12 1.96
CA GLY A 46 8.45 -4.35 1.25
C GLY A 46 8.89 -3.15 0.44
N LYS A 47 10.08 -3.21 -0.16
CA LYS A 47 10.53 -2.20 -1.13
C LYS A 47 9.53 -2.12 -2.29
N ILE A 48 9.45 -0.95 -2.93
CA ILE A 48 8.70 -0.81 -4.17
C ILE A 48 9.30 -1.76 -5.22
N SER A 49 8.50 -2.69 -5.74
CA SER A 49 8.92 -3.56 -6.83
C SER A 49 8.80 -2.83 -8.17
N PRO A 50 9.48 -3.29 -9.25
CA PRO A 50 9.36 -2.68 -10.57
C PRO A 50 7.91 -2.53 -11.06
N ASN A 51 7.05 -3.51 -10.75
CA ASN A 51 5.63 -3.46 -11.12
C ASN A 51 4.88 -2.34 -10.38
N ILE A 52 5.17 -2.14 -9.09
CA ILE A 52 4.57 -1.04 -8.32
C ILE A 52 5.15 0.30 -8.77
N GLU A 53 6.46 0.38 -9.02
CA GLU A 53 7.10 1.59 -9.57
C GLU A 53 6.44 2.03 -10.88
N LYS A 54 6.21 1.10 -11.80
CA LYS A 54 5.50 1.36 -13.06
C LYS A 54 4.07 1.86 -12.84
N ARG A 55 3.35 1.34 -11.82
CA ARG A 55 1.98 1.77 -11.50
C ARG A 55 1.91 3.22 -11.01
N ILE A 56 2.93 3.69 -10.28
CA ILE A 56 2.89 4.99 -9.58
C ILE A 56 3.64 6.12 -10.29
N THR A 57 4.60 5.79 -11.16
CA THR A 57 5.44 6.77 -11.84
C THR A 57 4.62 7.63 -12.80
N GLY A 58 4.81 8.96 -12.73
CA GLY A 58 4.03 9.94 -13.49
C GLY A 58 2.68 10.28 -12.87
N LYS A 59 2.25 9.51 -11.86
CA LYS A 59 1.00 9.70 -11.12
C LYS A 59 1.32 10.17 -9.70
N SER A 60 1.14 9.32 -8.68
CA SER A 60 1.37 9.67 -7.28
C SER A 60 2.85 9.87 -6.97
N TYR A 61 3.75 9.33 -7.79
CA TYR A 61 5.19 9.58 -7.70
C TYR A 61 5.70 10.25 -8.98
N ARG A 62 6.43 11.35 -8.80
CA ARG A 62 7.24 12.00 -9.84
C ARG A 62 8.62 12.24 -9.27
N LYS A 63 9.67 12.16 -10.10
CA LYS A 63 11.04 12.44 -9.65
C LYS A 63 11.08 13.83 -9.01
N ASN A 64 11.57 13.90 -7.78
CA ASN A 64 11.56 15.11 -6.98
C ASN A 64 12.75 15.11 -5.99
N LYS A 65 13.01 16.25 -5.35
CA LYS A 65 14.12 16.42 -4.41
C LYS A 65 13.81 16.02 -2.97
N ASN A 66 12.55 15.77 -2.64
CA ASN A 66 12.07 15.63 -1.26
C ASN A 66 11.91 14.18 -0.81
N VAL A 67 11.59 13.26 -1.73
CA VAL A 67 11.26 11.86 -1.42
C VAL A 67 11.77 10.96 -2.53
N LYS A 68 12.64 10.02 -2.18
CA LYS A 68 13.16 9.01 -3.11
C LYS A 68 12.24 7.79 -3.11
N LEU A 69 12.17 7.08 -4.22
CA LEU A 69 11.46 5.80 -4.31
C LEU A 69 11.93 4.79 -3.25
N SER A 70 13.24 4.80 -2.93
CA SER A 70 13.84 3.96 -1.88
C SER A 70 13.39 4.31 -0.46
N ASP A 71 12.77 5.47 -0.25
CA ASP A 71 12.13 5.85 1.02
C ASP A 71 10.73 5.28 1.16
N LEU A 72 10.13 4.76 0.08
CA LEU A 72 8.77 4.23 0.09
C LEU A 72 8.73 2.72 0.26
N ARG A 73 7.65 2.23 0.86
CA ARG A 73 7.34 0.81 1.05
C ARG A 73 5.93 0.54 0.59
N TYR A 74 5.76 -0.54 -0.18
CA TYR A 74 4.46 -1.08 -0.53
C TYR A 74 3.97 -1.94 0.62
N VAL A 75 2.76 -1.67 1.09
CA VAL A 75 2.12 -2.29 2.24
C VAL A 75 0.87 -3.02 1.75
N GLN A 76 0.73 -4.29 2.12
CA GLN A 76 -0.45 -5.10 1.86
C GLN A 76 -1.04 -5.55 3.19
N VAL A 77 -2.34 -5.34 3.38
CA VAL A 77 -3.05 -5.63 4.63
C VAL A 77 -4.42 -6.24 4.34
N LEU A 78 -4.99 -6.94 5.31
CA LEU A 78 -6.40 -7.33 5.28
C LEU A 78 -7.24 -6.30 6.05
N HIS A 79 -8.47 -6.07 5.61
CA HIS A 79 -9.45 -5.24 6.31
C HIS A 79 -10.86 -5.80 6.18
N TYR A 80 -11.78 -5.33 7.01
CA TYR A 80 -13.19 -5.66 6.88
C TYR A 80 -13.93 -4.55 6.12
N GLY A 81 -14.61 -4.92 5.03
CA GLY A 81 -15.51 -4.05 4.29
C GLY A 81 -16.75 -3.65 5.10
N PHE A 82 -17.48 -2.63 4.63
CA PHE A 82 -18.78 -2.25 5.19
C PHE A 82 -19.83 -3.38 5.06
N ASP A 83 -19.61 -4.29 4.12
CA ASP A 83 -20.41 -5.47 3.78
C ASP A 83 -20.18 -6.68 4.70
N GLY A 84 -19.32 -6.59 5.72
CA GLY A 84 -19.04 -7.75 6.55
C GLY A 84 -17.76 -8.49 6.19
N LYS A 85 -17.31 -8.41 4.93
CA LYS A 85 -16.36 -9.36 4.33
C LYS A 85 -14.91 -8.91 4.50
N VAL A 86 -14.00 -9.89 4.54
CA VAL A 86 -12.55 -9.64 4.50
C VAL A 86 -12.16 -9.21 3.09
N LYS A 87 -11.33 -8.18 2.98
CA LYS A 87 -10.82 -7.61 1.74
C LYS A 87 -9.32 -7.38 1.84
N GLU A 88 -8.64 -7.44 0.70
CA GLU A 88 -7.25 -7.01 0.59
C GLU A 88 -7.19 -5.49 0.39
N GLY A 89 -6.24 -4.87 1.07
CA GLY A 89 -5.93 -3.46 0.96
C GLY A 89 -4.47 -3.23 0.63
N GLU A 90 -4.20 -2.16 -0.11
CA GLU A 90 -2.84 -1.74 -0.46
C GLU A 90 -2.59 -0.27 -0.16
N LEU A 91 -1.39 0.03 0.33
CA LEU A 91 -0.92 1.38 0.63
C LEU A 91 0.55 1.52 0.23
N ILE A 92 0.97 2.76 -0.03
CA ILE A 92 2.39 3.12 -0.08
C ILE A 92 2.65 4.12 1.05
N VAL A 93 3.68 3.85 1.85
CA VAL A 93 4.08 4.69 2.99
C VAL A 93 5.59 4.82 3.05
N ASN A 94 6.10 5.74 3.87
CA ASN A 94 7.51 5.86 4.14
C ASN A 94 8.05 4.63 4.89
N LYS A 95 9.29 4.23 4.62
CA LYS A 95 10.01 3.18 5.35
C LYS A 95 10.04 3.43 6.86
N LYS A 96 10.04 4.69 7.30
CA LYS A 96 9.97 5.09 8.72
C LYS A 96 8.70 4.62 9.42
N ILE A 97 7.57 4.52 8.71
CA ILE A 97 6.28 4.14 9.30
C ILE A 97 5.75 2.78 8.83
N ALA A 98 6.35 2.14 7.82
CA ALA A 98 5.85 0.89 7.24
C ALA A 98 5.53 -0.22 8.27
N LYS A 99 6.44 -0.47 9.22
CA LYS A 99 6.23 -1.43 10.32
C LYS A 99 5.07 -1.01 11.25
N LYS A 100 4.90 0.28 11.51
CA LYS A 100 3.78 0.81 12.32
C LYS A 100 2.47 0.65 11.57
N THR A 101 2.44 0.97 10.28
CA THR A 101 1.26 0.85 9.40
C THR A 101 0.71 -0.57 9.40
N VAL A 102 1.53 -1.60 9.16
CA VAL A 102 1.03 -2.99 9.19
C VAL A 102 0.49 -3.40 10.57
N LYS A 103 1.08 -2.90 11.66
CA LYS A 103 0.61 -3.17 13.03
C LYS A 103 -0.71 -2.46 13.34
N VAL A 104 -0.88 -1.22 12.87
CA VAL A 104 -2.14 -0.46 12.97
C VAL A 104 -3.26 -1.22 12.27
N PHE A 105 -3.07 -1.59 10.99
CA PHE A 105 -4.11 -2.28 10.23
C PHE A 105 -4.37 -3.70 10.74
N TYR A 106 -3.36 -4.40 11.25
CA TYR A 106 -3.59 -5.67 11.93
C TYR A 106 -4.47 -5.50 13.19
N ALA A 107 -4.20 -4.50 14.02
CA ALA A 107 -5.02 -4.22 15.19
C ALA A 107 -6.46 -3.81 14.82
N LEU A 108 -6.63 -3.00 13.76
CA LEU A 108 -7.95 -2.65 13.23
C LEU A 108 -8.70 -3.89 12.72
N TYR A 109 -8.00 -4.77 12.01
CA TYR A 109 -8.54 -6.02 11.50
C TYR A 109 -9.01 -6.94 12.63
N GLN A 110 -8.21 -7.10 13.69
CA GLN A 110 -8.59 -7.88 14.88
C GLN A 110 -9.85 -7.31 15.56
N LYS A 111 -10.05 -5.99 15.52
CA LYS A 111 -11.26 -5.33 16.03
C LYS A 111 -12.42 -5.30 15.03
N ARG A 112 -12.28 -5.94 13.87
CA ARG A 112 -13.25 -5.94 12.75
C ARG A 112 -13.67 -4.52 12.36
N TYR A 113 -12.75 -3.57 12.49
CA TYR A 113 -12.99 -2.18 12.14
C TYR A 113 -13.26 -2.06 10.64
N ARG A 114 -14.23 -1.21 10.30
CA ARG A 114 -14.85 -1.17 8.98
C ARG A 114 -14.16 -0.14 8.09
N ILE A 115 -13.57 -0.60 6.99
CA ILE A 115 -12.95 0.23 5.95
C ILE A 115 -13.59 -0.14 4.62
N GLU A 116 -14.16 0.82 3.91
CA GLU A 116 -14.91 0.54 2.69
C GLU A 116 -14.00 0.03 1.57
N ARG A 117 -12.87 0.73 1.36
CA ARG A 117 -11.91 0.47 0.29
C ARG A 117 -10.52 0.94 0.71
N MET A 118 -9.49 0.25 0.23
CA MET A 118 -8.09 0.60 0.42
C MET A 118 -7.27 0.22 -0.82
N ARG A 119 -7.14 1.15 -1.74
CA ARG A 119 -6.45 1.02 -3.04
C ARG A 119 -5.42 2.12 -3.16
N LEU A 120 -4.39 1.90 -3.98
CA LEU A 120 -3.44 2.97 -4.28
C LEU A 120 -4.19 4.12 -4.96
N ILE A 121 -3.78 5.35 -4.64
CA ILE A 121 -4.37 6.55 -5.21
C ILE A 121 -4.16 6.61 -6.74
N ASP A 122 -3.20 5.85 -7.25
CA ASP A 122 -2.90 5.68 -8.69
C ASP A 122 -4.00 5.00 -9.50
N ASP A 123 -4.85 4.19 -8.84
CA ASP A 123 -6.08 3.63 -9.42
C ASP A 123 -7.10 4.75 -9.71
N TYR A 124 -6.93 5.94 -9.11
CA TYR A 124 -7.71 7.15 -9.34
C TYR A 124 -6.94 8.21 -10.15
N GLY A 125 -5.81 7.83 -10.78
CA GLY A 125 -4.95 8.76 -11.51
C GLY A 125 -4.26 9.78 -10.61
N ALA A 126 -3.99 9.41 -9.35
CA ALA A 126 -3.47 10.30 -8.30
C ALA A 126 -4.38 11.49 -7.93
N ASN A 127 -5.65 11.46 -8.36
CA ASN A 127 -6.64 12.49 -8.04
C ASN A 127 -7.21 12.26 -6.63
N ASP A 128 -6.87 13.19 -5.73
CA ASP A 128 -7.23 13.15 -4.32
C ASP A 128 -8.75 13.19 -4.09
N GLU A 129 -9.46 14.11 -4.74
CA GLU A 129 -10.92 14.25 -4.60
C GLU A 129 -11.66 13.02 -5.12
N LYS A 130 -11.24 12.42 -6.25
CA LYS A 130 -11.84 11.17 -6.76
C LYS A 130 -11.64 10.01 -5.79
N SER A 131 -10.44 9.87 -5.21
CA SER A 131 -10.14 8.86 -4.20
C SER A 131 -10.98 9.06 -2.93
N MET A 132 -11.03 10.31 -2.42
CA MET A 132 -11.80 10.66 -1.23
C MET A 132 -13.30 10.44 -1.44
N ALA A 133 -13.86 10.89 -2.57
CA ALA A 133 -15.27 10.71 -2.91
C ALA A 133 -15.66 9.22 -3.02
N ALA A 134 -14.72 8.37 -3.44
CA ALA A 134 -14.87 6.91 -3.45
C ALA A 134 -14.68 6.26 -2.06
N ASN A 135 -14.51 7.05 -1.01
CA ASN A 135 -14.24 6.62 0.37
C ASN A 135 -12.99 5.73 0.50
N ASN A 136 -12.01 5.94 -0.37
CA ASN A 136 -10.80 5.15 -0.41
C ASN A 136 -9.84 5.56 0.69
N THR A 137 -9.48 4.62 1.56
CA THR A 137 -8.38 4.77 2.51
C THR A 137 -7.06 4.77 1.75
N SER A 138 -6.27 5.83 1.87
CA SER A 138 -5.05 6.04 1.09
C SER A 138 -3.93 6.64 1.95
N ALA A 139 -2.71 6.69 1.40
CA ALA A 139 -1.53 7.21 2.09
C ALA A 139 -0.68 8.06 1.14
N PHE A 140 0.38 7.52 0.55
CA PHE A 140 1.28 8.30 -0.29
C PHE A 140 0.59 8.91 -1.53
N ASN A 141 0.75 10.23 -1.69
CA ASN A 141 0.42 10.99 -2.90
C ASN A 141 1.31 12.24 -2.95
N TYR A 142 2.23 12.33 -3.92
CA TYR A 142 3.13 13.48 -4.05
C TYR A 142 2.40 14.71 -4.58
N ARG A 143 1.92 15.56 -3.67
CA ARG A 143 1.15 16.78 -3.97
C ARG A 143 1.40 17.91 -2.97
N VAL A 144 0.96 19.12 -3.31
CA VAL A 144 0.83 20.20 -2.34
C VAL A 144 -0.49 20.09 -1.58
N ILE A 145 -0.58 20.73 -0.42
CA ILE A 145 -1.86 20.93 0.28
C ILE A 145 -2.70 21.88 -0.58
N SER A 146 -3.98 21.53 -0.76
CA SER A 146 -4.90 22.31 -1.61
C SER A 146 -4.92 23.79 -1.21
N GLY A 147 -4.77 24.68 -2.20
CA GLY A 147 -4.72 26.13 -1.98
C GLY A 147 -3.40 26.65 -1.37
N THR A 148 -2.33 25.85 -1.37
CA THR A 148 -1.01 26.28 -0.86
C THR A 148 0.12 25.78 -1.76
N THR A 149 1.35 26.23 -1.50
CA THR A 149 2.58 25.72 -2.12
C THR A 149 3.31 24.69 -1.24
N LYS A 150 2.78 24.37 -0.05
CA LYS A 150 3.41 23.47 0.92
C LYS A 150 3.12 22.02 0.59
N LEU A 151 4.15 21.18 0.57
CA LEU A 151 3.97 19.73 0.42
C LEU A 151 3.16 19.12 1.56
N SER A 152 2.18 18.30 1.19
CA SER A 152 1.39 17.50 2.12
C SER A 152 2.24 16.46 2.84
N ASN A 153 1.83 16.01 4.02
CA ASN A 153 2.46 14.86 4.70
C ASN A 153 2.26 13.55 3.94
N HIS A 154 1.19 13.46 3.13
CA HIS A 154 0.99 12.39 2.15
C HIS A 154 2.13 12.31 1.14
N SER A 155 2.73 13.44 0.77
CA SER A 155 3.83 13.48 -0.19
C SER A 155 5.09 12.79 0.32
N TYR A 156 5.21 12.60 1.63
CA TYR A 156 6.32 11.91 2.28
C TYR A 156 5.99 10.48 2.65
N GLY A 157 4.76 10.02 2.39
CA GLY A 157 4.25 8.73 2.85
C GLY A 157 4.15 8.65 4.38
N MET A 158 3.97 9.80 5.05
CA MET A 158 3.94 9.92 6.52
C MET A 158 2.52 10.12 7.06
N ALA A 159 1.51 10.10 6.19
CA ALA A 159 0.10 10.27 6.54
C ALA A 159 -0.77 9.17 5.91
N ILE A 160 -1.91 8.91 6.54
CA ILE A 160 -2.92 7.92 6.14
C ILE A 160 -4.30 8.53 6.38
N ASP A 161 -5.14 8.51 5.36
CA ASP A 161 -6.55 8.92 5.44
C ASP A 161 -7.46 7.71 5.56
N ILE A 162 -8.37 7.69 6.54
CA ILE A 162 -9.30 6.57 6.77
C ILE A 162 -10.74 6.94 6.42
N ASN A 163 -11.31 6.22 5.44
CA ASN A 163 -12.67 6.42 4.93
C ASN A 163 -13.03 7.93 4.75
N PRO A 164 -12.35 8.64 3.83
CA PRO A 164 -12.52 10.08 3.61
C PRO A 164 -13.95 10.60 3.56
N ARG A 165 -14.85 9.92 2.85
CA ARG A 165 -16.22 10.37 2.63
C ARG A 165 -17.01 10.45 3.93
N ILE A 166 -16.78 9.53 4.87
CA ILE A 166 -17.48 9.54 6.17
C ILE A 166 -16.71 10.32 7.24
N ASN A 167 -15.44 10.65 6.97
CA ASN A 167 -14.55 11.41 7.83
C ASN A 167 -13.99 12.63 7.10
N PRO A 168 -14.84 13.52 6.58
CA PRO A 168 -14.38 14.55 5.67
C PRO A 168 -13.50 15.58 6.38
N TRP A 169 -12.67 16.26 5.61
CA TRP A 169 -12.10 17.53 6.01
C TRP A 169 -13.20 18.61 6.11
N VAL A 170 -13.14 19.43 7.17
CA VAL A 170 -14.12 20.48 7.47
C VAL A 170 -13.42 21.74 7.95
N LYS A 171 -13.65 22.86 7.25
CA LYS A 171 -13.23 24.21 7.66
C LYS A 171 -14.40 25.19 7.49
N GLY A 172 -14.97 25.64 8.60
CA GLY A 172 -16.21 26.43 8.59
C GLY A 172 -17.35 25.68 7.89
N ASN A 173 -17.81 26.19 6.75
CA ASN A 173 -18.85 25.57 5.93
C ASN A 173 -18.33 24.70 4.78
N LYS A 174 -17.02 24.72 4.52
CA LYS A 174 -16.39 23.91 3.48
C LYS A 174 -16.22 22.47 3.98
N VAL A 175 -16.56 21.51 3.13
CA VAL A 175 -16.42 20.07 3.37
C VAL A 175 -15.80 19.43 2.14
N SER A 176 -14.78 18.59 2.33
CA SER A 176 -14.18 17.77 1.27
C SER A 176 -13.99 16.33 1.79
N PRO A 177 -14.37 15.29 1.02
CA PRO A 177 -14.97 15.39 -0.31
C PRO A 177 -16.41 15.93 -0.24
N ALA A 178 -16.90 16.52 -1.33
CA ALA A 178 -18.21 17.21 -1.34
C ALA A 178 -19.37 16.26 -0.99
N ASN A 179 -19.30 15.01 -1.46
CA ASN A 179 -20.28 13.95 -1.15
C ASN A 179 -20.21 13.44 0.31
N GLY A 180 -19.27 13.97 1.12
CA GLY A 180 -19.15 13.74 2.55
C GLY A 180 -19.94 14.74 3.41
N LYS A 181 -20.59 15.75 2.82
CA LYS A 181 -21.25 16.87 3.54
C LYS A 181 -22.18 16.43 4.69
N VAL A 182 -22.92 15.34 4.53
CA VAL A 182 -23.82 14.80 5.57
C VAL A 182 -23.08 14.38 6.85
N TYR A 183 -21.82 13.98 6.72
CA TYR A 183 -20.96 13.54 7.83
C TYR A 183 -20.23 14.69 8.53
N LYS A 184 -20.45 15.95 8.11
CA LYS A 184 -20.09 17.14 8.89
C LYS A 184 -20.81 17.13 10.24
N GLN A 185 -22.06 16.62 10.27
CA GLN A 185 -22.77 16.36 11.51
C GLN A 185 -22.13 15.16 12.24
N ARG A 186 -21.26 15.44 13.21
CA ARG A 186 -20.53 14.38 13.93
C ARG A 186 -21.38 13.65 14.96
N LYS A 187 -22.46 14.24 15.50
CA LYS A 187 -23.33 13.52 16.44
C LYS A 187 -24.08 12.41 15.71
N THR A 188 -23.72 11.16 15.96
CA THR A 188 -24.27 9.96 15.29
C THR A 188 -25.81 9.89 15.32
N SER A 189 -26.45 10.35 16.40
CA SER A 189 -27.91 10.39 16.48
C SER A 189 -28.56 11.41 15.53
N LYS A 190 -27.86 12.51 15.21
CA LYS A 190 -28.34 13.57 14.30
C LYS A 190 -27.87 13.40 12.86
N CYS A 191 -26.81 12.64 12.62
CA CYS A 191 -26.29 12.39 11.28
C CYS A 191 -27.27 11.53 10.47
N LYS A 192 -27.54 11.94 9.22
CA LYS A 192 -28.39 11.18 8.28
C LYS A 192 -27.60 10.25 7.35
N GLY A 193 -26.26 10.24 7.44
CA GLY A 193 -25.41 9.43 6.59
C GLY A 193 -25.55 7.93 6.89
N LYS A 194 -25.68 7.11 5.84
CA LYS A 194 -25.85 5.63 5.92
C LYS A 194 -24.83 4.96 6.83
N TYR A 195 -23.57 5.42 6.81
CA TYR A 195 -22.45 4.80 7.53
C TYR A 195 -22.00 5.59 8.76
N LYS A 196 -22.88 6.41 9.33
CA LYS A 196 -22.59 7.30 10.47
C LYS A 196 -21.95 6.62 11.68
N ARG A 197 -22.25 5.33 11.91
CA ARG A 197 -21.67 4.53 13.00
C ARG A 197 -20.19 4.19 12.84
N TYR A 198 -19.61 4.40 11.65
CA TYR A 198 -18.20 4.15 11.35
C TYR A 198 -17.38 5.45 11.25
N MET A 199 -17.98 6.59 11.57
CA MET A 199 -17.28 7.86 11.65
C MET A 199 -16.24 7.83 12.77
N ILE A 200 -15.08 8.43 12.53
CA ILE A 200 -14.01 8.53 13.51
C ILE A 200 -14.34 9.61 14.54
N HIS A 201 -14.25 9.23 15.81
CA HIS A 201 -14.45 10.11 16.97
C HIS A 201 -13.25 10.02 17.90
N LYS A 202 -13.03 11.08 18.68
CA LYS A 202 -12.05 11.03 19.77
C LYS A 202 -12.36 9.85 20.68
N ASN A 203 -11.32 9.12 21.09
CA ASN A 203 -11.40 7.91 21.92
C ASN A 203 -12.09 6.69 21.29
N ASP A 204 -12.41 6.71 20.00
CA ASP A 204 -12.87 5.51 19.31
C ASP A 204 -11.74 4.49 19.06
N THR A 205 -12.09 3.37 18.41
CA THR A 205 -11.14 2.28 18.13
C THR A 205 -10.01 2.72 17.20
N ALA A 206 -10.31 3.44 16.11
CA ALA A 206 -9.29 3.87 15.15
C ALA A 206 -8.35 4.90 15.80
N TYR A 207 -8.92 5.92 16.43
CA TYR A 207 -8.20 6.92 17.22
C TYR A 207 -7.23 6.27 18.19
N LYS A 208 -7.71 5.39 19.09
CA LYS A 208 -6.88 4.75 20.12
C LYS A 208 -5.74 3.94 19.51
N ILE A 209 -6.00 3.18 18.44
CA ILE A 209 -4.98 2.38 17.77
C ILE A 209 -3.94 3.26 17.10
N PHE A 210 -4.35 4.26 16.32
CA PHE A 210 -3.42 5.17 15.66
C PHE A 210 -2.57 5.96 16.66
N LYS A 211 -3.17 6.51 17.73
CA LYS A 211 -2.45 7.20 18.80
C LYS A 211 -1.44 6.28 19.50
N LYS A 212 -1.80 5.01 19.78
CA LYS A 212 -0.90 4.00 20.36
C LYS A 212 0.37 3.78 19.52
N TYR A 213 0.28 3.91 18.20
CA TYR A 213 1.42 3.77 17.29
C TYR A 213 2.13 5.10 16.96
N GLY A 214 1.77 6.19 17.65
CA GLY A 214 2.43 7.48 17.56
C GLY A 214 1.96 8.38 16.42
N PHE A 215 0.76 8.14 15.88
CA PHE A 215 0.13 9.06 14.94
C PHE A 215 -0.61 10.17 15.70
N SER A 216 -0.56 11.40 15.21
CA SER A 216 -1.52 12.45 15.55
C SER A 216 -2.79 12.30 14.70
N TRP A 217 -3.87 12.99 15.07
CA TRP A 217 -5.14 12.93 14.35
C TRP A 217 -5.61 14.34 13.96
N GLY A 218 -5.92 14.54 12.69
CA GLY A 218 -6.38 15.82 12.14
C GLY A 218 -7.73 16.29 12.69
N GLY A 219 -8.54 15.38 13.24
CA GLY A 219 -9.75 15.73 13.99
C GLY A 219 -9.49 16.54 15.26
N GLU A 220 -8.24 16.56 15.76
CA GLU A 220 -7.85 17.38 16.92
C GLU A 220 -7.45 18.81 16.55
N TRP A 221 -7.20 19.12 15.27
CA TRP A 221 -6.79 20.47 14.82
C TRP A 221 -7.84 21.54 15.12
N ARG A 222 -7.44 22.78 15.44
CA ARG A 222 -8.38 23.80 15.98
C ARG A 222 -9.39 24.30 14.96
N SER A 223 -8.94 24.80 13.82
CA SER A 223 -9.78 25.55 12.86
C SER A 223 -10.11 24.80 11.56
N SER A 224 -9.35 23.75 11.25
CA SER A 224 -9.43 22.99 10.00
C SER A 224 -9.45 21.51 10.39
N LYS A 225 -10.62 20.97 10.71
CA LYS A 225 -10.76 19.60 11.21
C LYS A 225 -10.60 18.62 10.06
N ASP A 226 -9.61 17.75 10.12
CA ASP A 226 -9.39 16.72 9.10
C ASP A 226 -9.65 15.33 9.69
N TYR A 227 -10.92 14.90 9.70
CA TYR A 227 -11.32 13.71 10.46
C TYR A 227 -10.76 12.40 9.91
N GLN A 228 -10.43 12.36 8.62
CA GLN A 228 -9.81 11.22 7.93
C GLN A 228 -8.33 11.06 8.29
N HIS A 229 -7.67 12.16 8.62
CA HIS A 229 -6.22 12.29 8.52
C HIS A 229 -5.49 11.85 9.79
N PHE A 230 -4.55 10.93 9.64
CA PHE A 230 -3.58 10.56 10.66
C PHE A 230 -2.17 10.74 10.12
N GLU A 231 -1.27 11.32 10.92
CA GLU A 231 0.10 11.57 10.48
C GLU A 231 1.14 11.35 11.59
N VAL A 232 2.38 11.12 11.17
CA VAL A 232 3.55 11.16 12.04
C VAL A 232 4.42 12.32 11.59
N ASN A 233 5.06 13.01 12.54
CA ASN A 233 6.06 14.03 12.24
C ASN A 233 7.16 13.45 11.33
N LYS A 234 7.59 14.24 10.34
CA LYS A 234 8.51 13.83 9.28
C LYS A 234 9.92 13.54 9.77
#